data_AF-M6FBE1-F1
#
_entry.id   AF-M6FBE1-F1
#
_cell.length_a   1.000
_cell.length_b   1.000
_cell.length_c   1.000
_cell.angle_alpha   90.00
_cell.angle_beta   90.00
_cell.angle_gamma   90.00
#
_symmetry.space_group_name_H-M   'P 1'
#
loop_
_entity.id
_entity.type
_entity.pdbx_description
1 polymer ?
#
loop_
_entity_poly.entity_id
_entity_poly.type
_entity_poly.pdbx_seq_one_letter_code
_entity_poly.pdbx_strand_id
1 'polypeptide(L)'
;MQLSTVFSDFILSLVSILVAIQIRNGTSYSKSAGFIGFLTIGISAGLGTIHFLGIEVLDPIYRFAVNLASFAGVPLLGTGFFHIGIKKLKKNYLYPVGGVLLFLDLIFGYVFPLPIVSTALGGISMITAILVCIRKNSGENKVPALYGILGAILFILAGLVIGTTGSRGPILNVDIFHIVLAVAVFSLGVSLKRLN
;
A
#
# COMPACT_ATOMS: atom_id res chain seq x y z
N MET A 1 14.73 2.64 21.07
CA MET A 1 13.27 2.45 21.13
C MET A 1 12.57 3.79 20.86
N GLN A 2 11.62 3.82 19.93
CA GLN A 2 10.83 5.00 19.55
C GLN A 2 9.35 4.69 19.76
N LEU A 3 8.86 4.92 20.98
CA LEU A 3 7.55 4.42 21.42
C LEU A 3 6.38 4.94 20.57
N SER A 4 6.40 6.22 20.17
CA SER A 4 5.37 6.80 19.30
C SER A 4 5.30 6.09 17.95
N THR A 5 6.46 5.72 17.41
CA THR A 5 6.60 5.02 16.13
C THR A 5 6.17 3.57 16.20
N VAL A 6 6.41 2.90 17.34
CA VAL A 6 5.84 1.56 17.62
C VAL A 6 4.31 1.62 17.50
N PHE A 7 3.66 2.60 18.15
CA PHE A 7 2.20 2.70 18.11
C PHE A 7 1.66 3.07 16.72
N SER A 8 2.27 4.04 16.04
CA SER A 8 1.81 4.49 14.73
C SER A 8 1.94 3.38 13.68
N ASP A 9 3.03 2.61 13.71
CA ASP A 9 3.27 1.50 12.79
C ASP A 9 2.39 0.28 13.13
N PHE A 10 2.14 0.02 14.42
CA PHE A 10 1.18 -1.01 14.85
C PHE A 10 -0.24 -0.70 14.34
N ILE A 11 -0.67 0.57 14.41
CA ILE A 11 -1.97 0.99 13.86
C ILE A 11 -2.03 0.74 12.35
N LEU A 12 -0.98 1.13 11.61
CA LEU A 12 -0.90 0.88 10.17
C LEU A 12 -0.96 -0.62 9.86
N SER A 13 -0.21 -1.43 10.61
CA SER A 13 -0.21 -2.88 10.48
C SER A 13 -1.61 -3.46 10.68
N LEU A 14 -2.24 -3.13 11.80
CA LEU A 14 -3.57 -3.60 12.17
C LEU A 14 -4.61 -3.23 11.11
N VAL A 15 -4.66 -1.96 10.70
CA VAL A 15 -5.61 -1.48 9.70
C VAL A 15 -5.40 -2.20 8.36
N SER A 16 -4.15 -2.34 7.92
CA SER A 16 -3.83 -3.00 6.65
C SER A 16 -4.23 -4.49 6.64
N ILE A 17 -3.94 -5.20 7.73
CA ILE A 17 -4.31 -6.61 7.88
C ILE A 17 -5.84 -6.77 7.93
N LEU A 18 -6.54 -5.92 8.70
CA LEU A 18 -8.01 -5.95 8.76
C LEU A 18 -8.64 -5.71 7.39
N VAL A 19 -8.14 -4.72 6.63
CA VAL A 19 -8.59 -4.46 5.27
C VAL A 19 -8.34 -5.67 4.36
N ALA A 20 -7.16 -6.28 4.42
CA ALA A 20 -6.84 -7.48 3.65
C ALA A 20 -7.83 -8.61 3.96
N ILE A 21 -8.07 -8.90 5.24
CA ILE A 21 -9.02 -9.94 5.68
C ILE A 21 -10.43 -9.66 5.13
N GLN A 22 -10.88 -8.41 5.14
CA GLN A 22 -12.21 -8.03 4.66
C GLN A 22 -12.44 -8.27 3.15
N ILE A 23 -11.37 -8.36 2.36
CA ILE A 23 -11.46 -8.59 0.90
C ILE A 23 -10.96 -9.98 0.47
N ARG A 24 -10.46 -10.81 1.41
CA ARG A 24 -9.83 -12.11 1.16
C ARG A 24 -10.69 -13.11 0.38
N ASN A 25 -12.01 -13.10 0.61
CA ASN A 25 -12.94 -14.08 0.03
C ASN A 25 -13.37 -13.70 -1.41
N GLY A 26 -12.78 -12.66 -1.98
CA GLY A 26 -13.07 -12.22 -3.34
C GLY A 26 -12.43 -13.11 -4.41
N THR A 27 -13.23 -13.61 -5.35
CA THR A 27 -12.71 -14.40 -6.48
C THR A 27 -12.14 -13.55 -7.62
N SER A 28 -12.40 -12.24 -7.62
CA SER A 28 -11.94 -11.32 -8.67
C SER A 28 -10.44 -11.00 -8.55
N TYR A 29 -9.79 -10.76 -9.69
CA TYR A 29 -8.39 -10.35 -9.76
C TYR A 29 -8.13 -9.14 -8.84
N SER A 30 -9.03 -8.14 -8.88
CA SER A 30 -8.90 -6.93 -8.09
C SER A 30 -8.80 -7.23 -6.59
N LYS A 31 -9.72 -8.05 -6.04
CA LYS A 31 -9.71 -8.41 -4.63
C LYS A 31 -8.50 -9.25 -4.24
N SER A 32 -8.04 -10.15 -5.12
CA SER A 32 -6.82 -10.94 -4.89
C SER A 32 -5.56 -10.06 -4.87
N ALA A 33 -5.42 -9.13 -5.83
CA ALA A 33 -4.32 -8.17 -5.88
C ALA A 33 -4.36 -7.23 -4.67
N GLY A 34 -5.55 -6.74 -4.32
CA GLY A 34 -5.81 -5.95 -3.12
C GLY A 34 -5.39 -6.68 -1.84
N PHE A 35 -5.77 -7.96 -1.71
CA PHE A 35 -5.44 -8.78 -0.54
C PHE A 35 -3.93 -8.88 -0.33
N ILE A 36 -3.18 -9.21 -1.39
CA ILE A 36 -1.72 -9.32 -1.33
C ILE A 36 -1.10 -7.94 -1.05
N GLY A 37 -1.59 -6.88 -1.69
CA GLY A 37 -1.09 -5.52 -1.51
C GLY A 37 -1.26 -5.01 -0.07
N PHE A 38 -2.44 -5.15 0.51
CA PHE A 38 -2.67 -4.72 1.89
C PHE A 38 -1.98 -5.63 2.92
N LEU A 39 -1.90 -6.94 2.65
CA LEU A 39 -1.21 -7.87 3.55
C LEU A 39 0.29 -7.59 3.61
N THR A 40 0.94 -7.31 2.47
CA THR A 40 2.36 -6.96 2.41
C THR A 40 2.66 -5.66 3.16
N ILE A 41 1.84 -4.62 2.99
CA ILE A 41 1.93 -3.39 3.79
C ILE A 41 1.76 -3.69 5.29
N GLY A 42 0.76 -4.51 5.65
CA GLY A 42 0.48 -4.85 7.04
C GLY A 42 1.60 -5.63 7.73
N ILE A 43 2.20 -6.61 7.03
CA ILE A 43 3.35 -7.37 7.54
C ILE A 43 4.56 -6.46 7.67
N SER A 44 4.83 -5.60 6.69
CA SER A 44 5.93 -4.63 6.75
C SER A 44 5.83 -3.72 7.97
N ALA A 45 4.66 -3.13 8.21
CA ALA A 45 4.41 -2.28 9.37
C ALA A 45 4.42 -3.04 10.71
N GLY A 46 4.01 -4.32 10.69
CA GLY A 46 4.09 -5.18 11.87
C GLY A 46 5.55 -5.48 12.26
N LEU A 47 6.41 -5.72 11.27
CA LEU A 47 7.85 -5.87 11.47
C LEU A 47 8.51 -4.55 11.89
N GLY A 48 8.06 -3.42 11.33
CA GLY A 48 8.55 -2.11 11.75
C GLY A 48 8.18 -1.78 13.20
N THR A 49 7.01 -2.22 13.69
CA THR A 49 6.64 -2.15 15.11
C THR A 49 7.69 -2.84 16.00
N ILE A 50 8.15 -4.04 15.60
CA ILE A 50 9.20 -4.80 16.32
C ILE A 50 10.56 -4.08 16.23
N HIS A 51 10.90 -3.57 15.05
CA HIS A 51 12.12 -2.79 14.83
C HIS A 51 12.18 -1.54 15.73
N PHE A 52 11.11 -0.72 15.75
CA PHE A 52 11.05 0.50 16.56
C PHE A 52 10.98 0.24 18.06
N LEU A 53 10.58 -0.98 18.47
CA LEU A 53 10.68 -1.45 19.86
C LEU A 53 12.15 -1.64 20.30
N GLY A 54 13.09 -1.75 19.35
CA GLY A 54 14.51 -1.99 19.59
C GLY A 54 14.93 -3.45 19.45
N ILE A 55 14.09 -4.30 18.85
CA ILE A 55 14.42 -5.70 18.57
C ILE A 55 14.97 -5.80 17.14
N GLU A 56 16.28 -5.69 17.01
CA GLU A 56 16.97 -5.58 15.71
C GLU A 56 17.27 -6.94 15.04
N VAL A 57 17.00 -8.06 15.74
CA VAL A 57 17.26 -9.42 15.22
C VAL A 57 16.51 -9.70 13.90
N LEU A 58 15.37 -9.03 13.68
CA LEU A 58 14.53 -9.18 12.49
C LEU A 58 14.78 -8.10 11.43
N ASP A 59 15.77 -7.22 11.59
CA ASP A 59 16.04 -6.11 10.67
C ASP A 59 16.18 -6.51 9.20
N PRO A 60 16.89 -7.60 8.84
CA PRO A 60 16.97 -8.02 7.45
C PRO A 60 15.60 -8.38 6.86
N ILE A 61 14.75 -9.01 7.67
CA ILE A 61 13.40 -9.42 7.26
C ILE A 61 12.48 -8.20 7.17
N TYR A 62 12.59 -7.27 8.13
CA TYR A 62 11.90 -5.98 8.11
C TYR A 62 12.23 -5.20 6.84
N ARG A 63 13.50 -5.00 6.52
CA ARG A 63 13.94 -4.28 5.31
C ARG A 63 13.45 -4.94 4.03
N PHE A 64 13.47 -6.26 3.98
CA PHE A 64 12.87 -7.01 2.87
C PHE A 64 11.37 -6.78 2.75
N ALA A 65 10.63 -6.81 3.86
CA ALA A 65 9.19 -6.56 3.85
C ALA A 65 8.84 -5.13 3.42
N VAL A 66 9.63 -4.12 3.83
CA VAL A 66 9.47 -2.72 3.41
C VAL A 66 9.66 -2.55 1.90
N ASN A 67 10.72 -3.17 1.36
CA ASN A 67 11.00 -3.17 -0.07
C ASN A 67 9.88 -3.87 -0.85
N LEU A 68 9.49 -5.08 -0.41
CA LEU A 68 8.42 -5.85 -1.02
C LEU A 68 7.09 -5.10 -1.00
N ALA A 69 6.73 -4.43 0.10
CA ALA A 69 5.53 -3.61 0.17
C ALA A 69 5.57 -2.45 -0.84
N SER A 70 6.73 -1.81 -1.02
CA SER A 70 6.91 -0.67 -1.91
C SER A 70 6.93 -1.05 -3.40
N PHE A 71 7.63 -2.14 -3.75
CA PHE A 71 7.80 -2.59 -5.14
C PHE A 71 6.69 -3.50 -5.63
N ALA A 72 6.09 -4.30 -4.76
CA ALA A 72 5.03 -5.25 -5.13
C ALA A 72 3.69 -4.92 -4.48
N GLY A 73 3.67 -4.61 -3.19
CA GLY A 73 2.43 -4.36 -2.45
C GLY A 73 1.59 -3.23 -3.03
N VAL A 74 2.14 -2.01 -3.06
CA VAL A 74 1.47 -0.82 -3.59
C VAL A 74 1.14 -0.98 -5.08
N PRO A 75 2.05 -1.49 -5.93
CA PRO A 75 1.71 -1.67 -7.35
C PRO A 75 0.61 -2.68 -7.61
N LEU A 76 0.52 -3.75 -6.82
CA LEU A 76 -0.60 -4.70 -6.91
C LEU A 76 -1.94 -4.02 -6.61
N LEU A 77 -2.02 -3.09 -5.66
CA LEU A 77 -3.22 -2.28 -5.43
C LEU A 77 -3.62 -1.51 -6.71
N GLY A 78 -2.64 -0.87 -7.36
CA GLY A 78 -2.82 -0.18 -8.64
C GLY A 78 -3.39 -1.10 -9.73
N THR A 79 -2.84 -2.31 -9.87
CA THR A 79 -3.37 -3.30 -10.83
C THR A 79 -4.79 -3.75 -10.49
N GLY A 80 -5.14 -3.76 -9.20
CA GLY A 80 -6.49 -4.05 -8.73
C GLY A 80 -7.50 -2.99 -9.19
N PHE A 81 -7.14 -1.71 -9.14
CA PHE A 81 -7.96 -0.63 -9.71
C PHE A 81 -7.98 -0.67 -11.24
N PHE A 82 -6.83 -0.92 -11.88
CA PHE A 82 -6.75 -1.08 -13.33
C PHE A 82 -7.74 -2.14 -13.84
N HIS A 83 -7.84 -3.28 -13.15
CA HIS A 83 -8.81 -4.33 -13.44
C HIS A 83 -10.27 -3.85 -13.34
N ILE A 84 -10.59 -2.98 -12.38
CA ILE A 84 -11.95 -2.48 -12.16
C ILE A 84 -12.39 -1.54 -13.28
N GLY A 85 -11.55 -0.57 -13.67
CA GLY A 85 -12.00 0.57 -14.50
C GLY A 85 -11.39 0.69 -15.88
N ILE A 86 -10.28 0.01 -16.19
CA ILE A 86 -9.56 0.17 -17.46
C ILE A 86 -9.65 -1.09 -18.31
N LYS A 87 -9.16 -2.23 -17.81
CA LYS A 87 -9.18 -3.49 -18.55
C LYS A 87 -9.29 -4.68 -17.61
N LYS A 88 -10.28 -5.55 -17.83
CA LYS A 88 -10.45 -6.78 -17.07
C LYS A 88 -9.29 -7.74 -17.35
N LEU A 89 -8.46 -7.94 -16.33
CA LEU A 89 -7.38 -8.93 -16.31
C LEU A 89 -7.91 -10.32 -15.95
N LYS A 90 -7.42 -11.36 -16.63
CA LYS A 90 -7.67 -12.76 -16.24
C LYS A 90 -6.96 -13.04 -14.90
N LYS A 91 -7.58 -13.87 -14.06
CA LYS A 91 -7.08 -14.18 -12.70
C LYS A 91 -5.65 -14.78 -12.71
N ASN A 92 -5.34 -15.57 -13.74
CA ASN A 92 -4.02 -16.19 -13.90
C ASN A 92 -2.88 -15.19 -14.15
N TYR A 93 -3.17 -13.94 -14.53
CA TYR A 93 -2.13 -12.90 -14.68
C TYR A 93 -1.60 -12.37 -13.35
N LEU A 94 -2.22 -12.69 -12.21
CA LEU A 94 -1.78 -12.18 -10.91
C LEU A 94 -0.37 -12.67 -10.56
N TYR A 95 -0.07 -13.95 -10.80
CA TYR A 95 1.24 -14.51 -10.49
C TYR A 95 2.34 -14.01 -11.41
N PRO A 96 2.17 -13.93 -12.74
CA PRO A 96 3.13 -13.27 -13.62
C PRO A 96 3.38 -11.81 -13.25
N VAL A 97 2.33 -11.03 -12.96
CA VAL A 97 2.49 -9.62 -12.54
C VAL A 97 3.24 -9.54 -11.22
N GLY A 98 2.85 -10.32 -10.22
CA GLY A 98 3.55 -10.38 -8.94
C GLY A 98 5.01 -10.82 -9.08
N GLY A 99 5.29 -11.78 -9.96
CA GLY A 99 6.65 -12.25 -10.27
C GLY A 99 7.51 -11.17 -10.93
N VAL A 100 6.95 -10.38 -11.85
CA VAL A 100 7.66 -9.22 -12.43
C VAL A 100 7.94 -8.17 -11.36
N LEU A 101 6.96 -7.85 -10.51
CA LEU A 101 7.15 -6.86 -9.43
C LEU A 101 8.19 -7.33 -8.40
N LEU A 102 8.19 -8.62 -8.06
CA LEU A 102 9.22 -9.21 -7.19
C LEU A 102 10.60 -9.20 -7.87
N PHE A 103 10.67 -9.49 -9.16
CA PHE A 103 11.92 -9.39 -9.90
C PHE A 103 12.46 -7.95 -9.89
N LEU A 104 11.59 -6.96 -10.09
CA LEU A 104 11.97 -5.54 -9.98
C LEU A 104 12.46 -5.19 -8.57
N ASP A 105 11.83 -5.72 -7.52
CA ASP A 105 12.28 -5.56 -6.13
C ASP A 105 13.69 -6.13 -5.92
N LEU A 106 13.96 -7.34 -6.42
CA LEU A 106 15.28 -7.96 -6.29
C LEU A 106 16.37 -7.16 -7.03
N ILE A 107 16.09 -6.72 -8.27
CA ILE A 107 17.06 -5.97 -9.06
C ILE A 107 17.26 -4.56 -8.49
N PHE A 108 16.19 -3.79 -8.34
CA PHE A 108 16.26 -2.36 -7.99
C PHE A 108 16.22 -2.08 -6.49
N GLY A 109 15.97 -3.08 -5.65
CA GLY A 109 16.10 -3.00 -4.20
C GLY A 109 17.45 -3.46 -3.67
N TYR A 110 18.12 -4.40 -4.36
CA TYR A 110 19.35 -5.04 -3.85
C TYR A 110 20.56 -5.01 -4.78
N VAL A 111 20.38 -5.22 -6.09
CA VAL A 111 21.51 -5.31 -7.04
C VAL A 111 21.92 -3.93 -7.56
N PHE A 112 20.96 -3.12 -7.97
CA PHE A 112 21.15 -1.78 -8.50
C PHE A 112 20.15 -0.81 -7.84
N PRO A 113 20.40 -0.39 -6.58
CA PRO A 113 19.42 0.33 -5.78
C PRO A 113 19.00 1.65 -6.44
N LEU A 114 17.75 1.71 -6.91
CA LEU A 114 17.13 2.89 -7.51
C LEU A 114 15.81 3.20 -6.79
N PRO A 115 15.83 4.00 -5.70
CA PRO A 115 14.63 4.34 -4.93
C PRO A 115 13.54 5.05 -5.75
N ILE A 116 13.92 5.68 -6.86
CA ILE A 116 12.96 6.33 -7.76
C ILE A 116 12.00 5.34 -8.43
N VAL A 117 12.40 4.07 -8.59
CA VAL A 117 11.58 3.05 -9.25
C VAL A 117 10.37 2.70 -8.39
N SER A 118 10.55 2.42 -7.09
CA SER A 118 9.42 2.14 -6.18
C SER A 118 8.50 3.36 -6.08
N THR A 119 9.07 4.56 -6.01
CA THR A 119 8.31 5.83 -5.99
C THR A 119 7.46 5.98 -7.26
N ALA A 120 8.05 5.73 -8.43
CA ALA A 120 7.34 5.82 -9.71
C ALA A 120 6.22 4.76 -9.82
N LEU A 121 6.49 3.51 -9.42
CA LEU A 121 5.50 2.44 -9.42
C LEU A 121 4.33 2.76 -8.47
N GLY A 122 4.63 3.25 -7.26
CA GLY A 122 3.62 3.70 -6.31
C GLY A 122 2.80 4.87 -6.85
N GLY A 123 3.46 5.88 -7.43
CA GLY A 123 2.80 7.03 -8.06
C GLY A 123 1.86 6.64 -9.20
N ILE A 124 2.33 5.81 -10.14
CA ILE A 124 1.51 5.29 -11.25
C ILE A 124 0.29 4.54 -10.71
N SER A 125 0.46 3.78 -9.64
CA SER A 125 -0.61 2.98 -9.03
C SER A 125 -1.68 3.87 -8.40
N MET A 126 -1.28 4.91 -7.69
CA MET A 126 -2.22 5.86 -7.08
C MET A 126 -2.91 6.73 -8.14
N ILE A 127 -2.19 7.18 -9.17
CA ILE A 127 -2.80 7.87 -10.32
C ILE A 127 -3.83 6.97 -11.01
N THR A 128 -3.51 5.69 -11.21
CA THR A 128 -4.45 4.71 -11.79
C THR A 128 -5.68 4.56 -10.91
N ALA A 129 -5.53 4.47 -9.59
CA ALA A 129 -6.65 4.41 -8.66
C ALA A 129 -7.55 5.65 -8.76
N ILE A 130 -6.97 6.85 -8.82
CA ILE A 130 -7.70 8.12 -9.00
C ILE A 130 -8.50 8.10 -10.31
N LEU A 131 -7.85 7.79 -11.44
CA LEU A 131 -8.49 7.77 -12.76
C LEU A 131 -9.66 6.79 -12.81
N VAL A 132 -9.47 5.59 -12.25
CA VAL A 132 -10.51 4.56 -12.18
C VAL A 132 -11.68 5.02 -11.33
N CYS A 133 -11.40 5.61 -10.17
CA CYS A 133 -12.44 6.09 -9.27
C CYS A 133 -13.23 7.25 -9.88
N ILE A 134 -12.57 8.21 -10.55
CA ILE A 134 -13.25 9.29 -11.28
C ILE A 134 -14.18 8.71 -12.36
N ARG A 135 -13.71 7.74 -13.15
CA ARG A 135 -14.53 7.08 -14.18
C ARG A 135 -15.73 6.32 -13.63
N LYS A 136 -15.62 5.80 -12.42
CA LYS A 136 -16.68 5.03 -11.73
C LYS A 136 -17.51 5.90 -10.78
N ASN A 137 -17.30 7.20 -10.76
CA ASN A 137 -17.97 8.13 -9.84
C ASN A 137 -19.41 8.45 -10.28
N SER A 138 -20.28 7.45 -10.28
CA SER A 138 -21.67 7.60 -10.70
C SER A 138 -22.59 6.63 -9.95
N GLY A 139 -23.81 7.07 -9.63
CA GLY A 139 -24.83 6.24 -8.99
C GLY A 139 -24.36 5.64 -7.65
N GLU A 140 -24.59 4.34 -7.48
CA GLU A 140 -24.22 3.58 -6.27
C GLU A 140 -22.70 3.53 -6.01
N ASN A 141 -21.89 3.76 -7.04
CA ASN A 141 -20.42 3.73 -6.94
C ASN A 141 -19.81 5.05 -6.46
N LYS A 142 -20.60 6.11 -6.28
CA LYS A 142 -20.12 7.45 -5.89
C LYS A 142 -19.35 7.43 -4.57
N VAL A 143 -19.92 6.87 -3.51
CA VAL A 143 -19.27 6.82 -2.20
C VAL A 143 -17.98 5.99 -2.24
N PRO A 144 -17.98 4.74 -2.74
CA PRO A 144 -16.75 3.96 -2.93
C PRO A 144 -15.66 4.64 -3.76
N ALA A 145 -16.04 5.36 -4.83
CA ALA A 145 -15.11 6.11 -5.67
C ALA A 145 -14.43 7.25 -4.90
N LEU A 146 -15.19 8.01 -4.11
CA LEU A 146 -14.63 9.09 -3.28
C LEU A 146 -13.64 8.57 -2.24
N TYR A 147 -13.91 7.42 -1.61
CA TYR A 147 -12.94 6.78 -0.72
C TYR A 147 -11.66 6.37 -1.46
N GLY A 148 -11.75 5.92 -2.71
CA GLY A 148 -10.59 5.57 -3.52
C GLY A 148 -9.73 6.78 -3.88
N ILE A 149 -10.37 7.89 -4.27
CA ILE A 149 -9.70 9.16 -4.55
C ILE A 149 -9.03 9.69 -3.28
N LEU A 150 -9.76 9.75 -2.17
CA LEU A 150 -9.23 10.18 -0.88
C LEU A 150 -8.02 9.34 -0.47
N GLY A 151 -8.16 8.01 -0.53
CA GLY A 151 -7.10 7.08 -0.17
C GLY A 151 -5.85 7.27 -1.04
N ALA A 152 -6.00 7.40 -2.36
CA ALA A 152 -4.89 7.61 -3.27
C ALA A 152 -4.18 8.96 -3.05
N ILE A 153 -4.94 10.04 -2.79
CA ILE A 153 -4.36 11.36 -2.48
C ILE A 153 -3.59 11.30 -1.16
N LEU A 154 -4.17 10.72 -0.11
CA LEU A 154 -3.49 10.57 1.18
C LEU A 154 -2.23 9.73 1.07
N PHE A 155 -2.24 8.68 0.24
CA PHE A 155 -1.06 7.86 -0.03
C PHE A 155 0.06 8.68 -0.68
N ILE A 156 -0.27 9.48 -1.70
CA ILE A 156 0.69 10.37 -2.37
C ILE A 156 1.23 11.42 -1.40
N LEU A 157 0.37 12.04 -0.60
CA LEU A 157 0.78 13.04 0.39
C LEU A 157 1.69 12.44 1.47
N ALA A 158 1.38 11.24 1.97
CA ALA A 158 2.24 10.51 2.89
C ALA A 158 3.63 10.31 2.27
N GLY A 159 3.71 9.72 1.08
CA GLY A 159 4.97 9.37 0.42
C GLY A 159 5.82 10.57 -0.01
N LEU A 160 5.21 11.58 -0.65
CA LEU A 160 5.96 12.66 -1.30
C LEU A 160 6.09 13.94 -0.45
N VAL A 161 5.14 14.21 0.44
CA VAL A 161 5.11 15.48 1.19
C VAL A 161 5.50 15.28 2.65
N ILE A 162 4.99 14.22 3.29
CA ILE A 162 5.27 13.96 4.71
C ILE A 162 6.65 13.33 4.85
N GLY A 163 6.91 12.24 4.11
CA GLY A 163 8.15 11.47 4.18
C GLY A 163 8.37 10.80 5.54
N THR A 164 9.46 10.04 5.67
CA THR A 164 9.80 9.32 6.91
C THR A 164 10.91 9.99 7.72
N THR A 165 11.53 11.04 7.19
CA THR A 165 12.70 11.71 7.81
C THR A 165 12.32 13.06 8.44
N GLY A 166 12.89 13.37 9.60
CA GLY A 166 12.71 14.64 10.29
C GLY A 166 11.48 14.70 11.21
N SER A 167 11.15 15.91 11.67
CA SER A 167 10.01 16.17 12.56
C SER A 167 9.27 17.46 12.16
N ARG A 168 8.00 17.54 12.54
CA ARG A 168 7.17 18.75 12.46
C ARG A 168 6.80 19.16 13.88
N GLY A 169 7.66 19.97 14.49
CA GLY A 169 7.55 20.29 15.92
C GLY A 169 7.83 19.06 16.79
N PRO A 170 6.97 18.71 17.76
CA PRO A 170 7.20 17.58 18.67
C PRO A 170 6.90 16.20 18.06
N ILE A 171 6.31 16.15 16.86
CA ILE A 171 5.87 14.91 16.22
C ILE A 171 6.86 14.51 15.12
N LEU A 172 7.29 13.24 15.12
CA LEU A 172 8.16 12.71 14.08
C LEU A 172 7.39 12.52 12.77
N ASN A 173 8.02 12.82 11.64
CA ASN A 173 7.38 12.69 10.33
C ASN A 173 6.99 11.25 10.03
N VAL A 174 7.77 10.27 10.50
CA VAL A 174 7.46 8.84 10.39
C VAL A 174 6.13 8.48 11.07
N ASP A 175 5.79 9.13 12.19
CA ASP A 175 4.53 8.87 12.89
C ASP A 175 3.34 9.41 12.10
N ILE A 176 3.47 10.64 11.58
CA ILE A 176 2.46 11.26 10.72
C ILE A 176 2.28 10.42 9.44
N PHE A 177 3.39 9.95 8.87
CA PHE A 177 3.40 9.09 7.70
C PHE A 177 2.58 7.82 7.94
N HIS A 178 2.84 7.06 9.01
CA HIS A 178 2.10 5.82 9.29
C HIS A 178 0.61 6.05 9.52
N ILE A 179 0.23 7.10 10.27
CA ILE A 179 -1.17 7.40 10.54
C ILE A 179 -1.91 7.82 9.26
N VAL A 180 -1.32 8.70 8.45
CA VAL A 180 -1.93 9.10 7.16
C VAL A 180 -2.04 7.92 6.22
N LEU A 181 -1.01 7.06 6.18
CA LEU A 181 -1.01 5.85 5.38
C LEU A 181 -2.07 4.83 5.85
N ALA A 182 -2.31 4.73 7.15
CA ALA A 182 -3.36 3.87 7.70
C ALA A 182 -4.75 4.32 7.23
N VAL A 183 -5.03 5.64 7.26
CA VAL A 183 -6.27 6.21 6.73
C VAL A 183 -6.37 6.00 5.21
N ALA A 184 -5.25 6.15 4.49
CA ALA A 184 -5.19 5.88 3.06
C ALA A 184 -5.53 4.42 2.73
N VAL A 185 -4.93 3.47 3.44
CA VAL A 185 -5.16 2.02 3.28
C VAL A 185 -6.60 1.66 3.58
N PHE A 186 -7.17 2.18 4.68
CA PHE A 186 -8.58 1.97 5.00
C PHE A 186 -9.49 2.45 3.85
N SER A 187 -9.23 3.66 3.34
CA SER A 187 -10.04 4.29 2.30
C SER A 187 -9.95 3.52 0.96
N LEU A 188 -8.73 3.14 0.55
CA LEU A 188 -8.50 2.29 -0.63
C LEU A 188 -9.16 0.91 -0.45
N GLY A 189 -9.13 0.35 0.76
CA GLY A 189 -9.78 -0.91 1.10
C GLY A 189 -11.30 -0.88 0.92
N VAL A 190 -11.96 0.15 1.48
CA VAL A 190 -13.41 0.38 1.32
C VAL A 190 -13.75 0.51 -0.16
N SER A 191 -12.95 1.29 -0.90
CA SER A 191 -13.11 1.52 -2.32
C SER A 191 -13.04 0.22 -3.11
N LEU A 192 -11.96 -0.55 -2.97
CA LEU A 192 -11.70 -1.78 -3.72
C LEU A 192 -12.68 -2.91 -3.37
N LYS A 193 -13.16 -2.95 -2.12
CA LYS A 193 -14.20 -3.89 -1.67
C LYS A 193 -15.53 -3.67 -2.39
N ARG A 194 -15.89 -2.41 -2.65
CA ARG A 194 -17.24 -1.99 -3.12
C ARG A 194 -17.31 -1.63 -4.60
N LEU A 195 -16.21 -1.26 -5.26
CA LEU A 195 -16.17 -0.80 -6.67
C LEU A 195 -16.20 -1.89 -7.75
N ASN A 196 -16.45 -3.16 -7.42
CA ASN A 196 -16.36 -4.25 -8.42
C ASN A 196 -17.57 -4.33 -9.36
#